data_AF-A0A7K6GW02-F1
#
_entry.id   AF-A0A7K6GW02-F1
#
_cell.length_a   1.000
_cell.length_b   1.000
_cell.length_c   1.000
_cell.angle_alpha   90.00
_cell.angle_beta   90.00
_cell.angle_gamma   90.00
#
_symmetry.space_group_name_H-M   'P 1'
#
loop_
_entity.id
_entity.type
_entity.pdbx_description
1 polymer ?
#
loop_
_entity_poly.entity_id
_entity_poly.type
_entity_poly.pdbx_seq_one_letter_code
_entity_poly.pdbx_strand_id
1 'polypeptide(L)'
;MDRTAVTKMGAVASASVCALVGGVVLAQYIFTMKKKTGKKTKIIEMMPEFQKKTVHIKDPGRVEEIICGLIKGGAAKLQIITDFDMTLSRFSYNGKRCPTCHNIIDNSKIITDECRKKLLQLKETYYAIEIDPALTIEEKYPYMVEWYHKSHALLIEQGLQKDKFAEIVRESDVMLKEGYENFFDKLSEHNIPVFIFSAGIGDILEEVIHQAGVYHSNVKVVSNFMDFDENGILKGFKGELIHVYNKHDGALKNTEYFKQLKDNSNIILLGDSQGDLSMADGVANVENILKIGYLNDKVSSL
;
A
#
# COMPACT_ATOMS: atom_id res chain seq x y z
N MET A 1 -83.97 -11.54 -9.72
CA MET A 1 -82.94 -11.14 -8.75
C MET A 1 -81.65 -10.91 -9.53
N ASP A 2 -81.16 -9.69 -9.45
CA ASP A 2 -80.20 -9.07 -10.36
C ASP A 2 -78.77 -9.61 -10.15
N ARG A 3 -78.16 -10.17 -11.22
CA ARG A 3 -76.80 -10.73 -11.23
C ARG A 3 -75.70 -9.66 -11.16
N THR A 4 -76.05 -8.37 -11.19
CA THR A 4 -75.07 -7.27 -11.13
C THR A 4 -74.65 -6.85 -9.72
N ALA A 5 -75.38 -7.26 -8.67
CA ALA A 5 -75.05 -6.91 -7.28
C ALA A 5 -73.90 -7.74 -6.68
N VAL A 6 -73.76 -9.00 -7.09
CA VAL A 6 -72.76 -9.93 -6.52
C VAL A 6 -71.34 -9.61 -7.00
N THR A 7 -71.18 -9.06 -8.21
CA THR A 7 -69.88 -8.72 -8.78
C THR A 7 -69.28 -7.42 -8.22
N LYS A 8 -70.10 -6.51 -7.68
CA LYS A 8 -69.61 -5.26 -7.07
C LYS A 8 -69.13 -5.43 -5.63
N MET A 9 -69.68 -6.37 -4.85
CA MET A 9 -69.23 -6.60 -3.48
C MET A 9 -67.87 -7.32 -3.38
N GLY A 10 -67.53 -8.19 -4.34
CA GLY A 10 -66.24 -8.88 -4.38
C GLY A 10 -65.05 -7.98 -4.73
N ALA A 11 -65.26 -6.93 -5.53
CA ALA A 11 -64.20 -6.00 -5.94
C ALA A 11 -63.89 -4.92 -4.87
N VAL A 12 -64.88 -4.55 -4.05
CA VAL A 12 -64.69 -3.53 -3.00
C VAL A 12 -64.01 -4.14 -1.76
N ALA A 13 -64.24 -5.42 -1.48
CA ALA A 13 -63.58 -6.12 -0.38
C ALA A 13 -62.09 -6.41 -0.66
N SER A 14 -61.70 -6.68 -1.92
CA SER A 14 -60.30 -6.95 -2.28
C SER A 14 -59.44 -5.69 -2.32
N ALA A 15 -59.98 -4.55 -2.80
CA ALA A 15 -59.26 -3.27 -2.82
C ALA A 15 -58.98 -2.73 -1.41
N SER A 16 -59.94 -2.92 -0.49
CA SER A 16 -59.82 -2.46 0.91
C SER A 16 -58.78 -3.26 1.70
N VAL A 17 -58.69 -4.58 1.47
CA VAL A 17 -57.70 -5.46 2.11
C VAL A 17 -56.30 -5.25 1.51
N CYS A 18 -56.17 -5.04 0.19
CA CYS A 18 -54.89 -4.70 -0.43
C CYS A 18 -54.33 -3.33 0.05
N ALA A 19 -55.20 -2.34 0.27
CA ALA A 19 -54.78 -1.04 0.79
C ALA A 19 -54.34 -1.09 2.27
N LEU A 20 -55.03 -1.88 3.10
CA LEU A 20 -54.66 -2.07 4.51
C LEU A 20 -53.36 -2.88 4.66
N VAL A 21 -53.17 -3.96 3.89
CA VAL A 21 -51.94 -4.76 3.91
C VAL A 21 -50.78 -3.96 3.32
N GLY A 22 -50.99 -3.23 2.21
CA GLY A 22 -49.98 -2.35 1.64
C GLY A 22 -49.57 -1.20 2.56
N GLY A 23 -50.53 -0.62 3.29
CA GLY A 23 -50.28 0.43 4.28
C GLY A 23 -49.50 -0.07 5.51
N VAL A 24 -49.81 -1.27 6.02
CA VAL A 24 -49.09 -1.88 7.14
C VAL A 24 -47.68 -2.31 6.73
N VAL A 25 -47.51 -2.88 5.53
CA VAL A 25 -46.19 -3.23 4.98
C VAL A 25 -45.35 -1.99 4.72
N LEU A 26 -45.93 -0.93 4.18
CA LEU A 26 -45.23 0.34 3.97
C LEU A 26 -44.88 1.02 5.30
N ALA A 27 -45.77 0.98 6.30
CA ALA A 27 -45.50 1.47 7.64
C ALA A 27 -44.42 0.64 8.36
N GLN A 28 -44.43 -0.68 8.23
CA GLN A 28 -43.35 -1.56 8.74
C GLN A 28 -42.04 -1.36 7.98
N TYR A 29 -42.08 -1.09 6.68
CA TYR A 29 -40.90 -0.78 5.88
C TYR A 29 -40.32 0.59 6.27
N ILE A 30 -41.15 1.63 6.38
CA ILE A 30 -40.75 2.97 6.85
C ILE A 30 -40.29 2.92 8.30
N PHE A 31 -40.92 2.13 9.17
CA PHE A 31 -40.51 1.95 10.56
C PHE A 31 -39.20 1.16 10.66
N THR A 32 -39.00 0.13 9.83
CA THR A 32 -37.72 -0.60 9.70
C THR A 32 -36.62 0.30 9.14
N MET A 33 -36.93 1.15 8.16
CA MET A 33 -36.02 2.16 7.60
C MET A 33 -35.70 3.24 8.65
N LYS A 34 -36.69 3.71 9.43
CA LYS A 34 -36.50 4.64 10.55
C LYS A 34 -35.74 4.01 11.74
N LYS A 35 -35.84 2.69 11.92
CA LYS A 35 -35.04 1.93 12.89
C LYS A 35 -33.61 1.70 12.38
N LYS A 36 -33.42 1.69 11.04
CA LYS A 36 -32.11 1.65 10.37
C LYS A 36 -31.43 3.01 10.25
N THR A 37 -32.15 4.13 10.30
CA THR A 37 -31.55 5.49 10.30
C THR A 37 -30.73 5.82 11.55
N GLY A 38 -30.64 4.91 12.52
CA GLY A 38 -29.72 4.99 13.67
C GLY A 38 -28.63 3.92 13.71
N LYS A 39 -28.57 2.98 12.76
CA LYS A 39 -27.45 2.04 12.67
C LYS A 39 -26.41 2.64 11.72
N LYS A 40 -25.29 3.12 12.28
CA LYS A 40 -24.05 3.33 11.52
C LYS A 40 -23.90 2.15 10.55
N THR A 41 -23.76 2.39 9.26
CA THR A 41 -23.39 1.36 8.29
C THR A 41 -22.11 0.73 8.80
N LYS A 42 -22.17 -0.52 9.22
CA LYS A 42 -21.00 -1.21 9.75
C LYS A 42 -20.23 -1.82 8.59
N ILE A 43 -19.55 -0.96 7.83
CA ILE A 43 -18.76 -1.32 6.64
C ILE A 43 -17.85 -2.52 6.98
N ILE A 44 -17.19 -2.47 8.14
CA ILE A 44 -16.27 -3.51 8.58
C ILE A 44 -17.00 -4.84 8.79
N GLU A 45 -18.18 -4.86 9.42
CA GLU A 45 -18.96 -6.09 9.63
C GLU A 45 -19.53 -6.69 8.34
N MET A 46 -19.78 -5.85 7.33
CA MET A 46 -20.43 -6.27 6.08
C MET A 46 -19.44 -6.67 4.98
N MET A 47 -18.18 -6.28 5.08
CA MET A 47 -17.14 -6.58 4.08
C MET A 47 -16.35 -7.83 4.47
N PRO A 48 -16.43 -8.93 3.71
CA PRO A 48 -15.73 -10.19 4.02
C PRO A 48 -14.21 -10.04 4.17
N GLU A 49 -13.61 -9.07 3.47
CA GLU A 49 -12.18 -8.79 3.51
C GLU A 49 -11.72 -8.39 4.93
N PHE A 50 -12.55 -7.65 5.67
CA PHE A 50 -12.29 -7.24 7.05
C PHE A 50 -12.53 -8.35 8.08
N GLN A 51 -13.15 -9.46 7.68
CA GLN A 51 -13.43 -10.61 8.55
C GLN A 51 -12.31 -11.66 8.54
N LYS A 52 -11.25 -11.46 7.74
CA LYS A 52 -10.09 -12.34 7.71
C LYS A 52 -9.34 -12.26 9.04
N LYS A 53 -8.84 -13.40 9.53
CA LYS A 53 -8.05 -13.49 10.78
C LYS A 53 -6.77 -12.68 10.77
N THR A 54 -6.29 -12.28 9.60
CA THR A 54 -5.10 -11.46 9.38
C THR A 54 -5.37 -9.96 9.52
N VAL A 55 -6.63 -9.54 9.72
CA VAL A 55 -7.01 -8.14 9.86
C VAL A 55 -7.20 -7.80 11.32
N HIS A 56 -6.37 -6.90 11.83
CA HIS A 56 -6.41 -6.42 13.21
C HIS A 56 -6.65 -4.92 13.21
N ILE A 57 -7.75 -4.48 13.83
CA ILE A 57 -8.14 -3.08 13.90
C ILE A 57 -8.40 -2.71 15.35
N LYS A 58 -7.62 -1.76 15.86
CA LYS A 58 -7.75 -1.27 17.25
C LYS A 58 -9.06 -0.51 17.48
N ASP A 59 -9.42 0.38 16.55
CA ASP A 59 -10.65 1.18 16.62
C ASP A 59 -11.46 1.06 15.31
N PRO A 60 -12.38 0.08 15.22
CA PRO A 60 -13.21 -0.13 14.04
C PRO A 60 -14.09 1.09 13.71
N GLY A 61 -14.61 1.78 14.72
CA GLY A 61 -15.48 2.94 14.51
C GLY A 61 -14.74 4.09 13.84
N ARG A 62 -13.50 4.34 14.24
CA ARG A 62 -12.63 5.34 13.60
C ARG A 62 -12.28 4.96 12.16
N VAL A 63 -11.98 3.68 11.91
CA VAL A 63 -11.68 3.18 10.55
C VAL A 63 -12.91 3.33 9.64
N GLU A 64 -14.12 3.01 10.11
CA GLU A 64 -15.35 3.22 9.35
C GLU A 64 -15.58 4.69 8.99
N GLU A 65 -15.32 5.61 9.92
CA GLU A 65 -15.44 7.05 9.68
C GLU A 65 -14.46 7.52 8.60
N ILE A 66 -13.22 7.06 8.64
CA ILE A 66 -12.21 7.37 7.62
C ILE A 66 -12.63 6.80 6.26
N ILE A 67 -13.04 5.53 6.18
CA ILE A 67 -13.50 4.89 4.94
C ILE A 67 -14.71 5.64 4.36
N CYS A 68 -15.67 6.05 5.20
CA CYS A 68 -16.78 6.89 4.76
C CYS A 68 -16.31 8.22 4.17
N GLY A 69 -15.28 8.85 4.77
CA GLY A 69 -14.65 10.07 4.25
C GLY A 69 -13.99 9.86 2.89
N LEU A 70 -13.25 8.75 2.73
CA LEU A 70 -12.65 8.36 1.45
C LEU A 70 -13.72 8.17 0.36
N ILE A 71 -14.79 7.42 0.65
CA ILE A 71 -15.90 7.17 -0.28
C ILE A 71 -16.60 8.47 -0.69
N LYS A 72 -16.84 9.38 0.28
CA LYS A 72 -17.48 10.68 0.00
C LYS A 72 -16.62 11.58 -0.89
N GLY A 73 -15.31 11.54 -0.73
CA GLY A 73 -14.38 12.32 -1.57
C GLY A 73 -14.22 11.74 -2.99
N GLY A 74 -14.36 10.42 -3.13
CA GLY A 74 -14.23 9.73 -4.41
C GLY A 74 -12.83 9.84 -5.02
N ALA A 75 -12.71 9.48 -6.30
CA ALA A 75 -11.45 9.45 -7.04
C ALA A 75 -10.74 10.81 -7.07
N ALA A 76 -11.50 11.90 -7.26
CA ALA A 76 -10.95 13.25 -7.41
C ALA A 76 -10.15 13.75 -6.19
N LYS A 77 -10.40 13.20 -5.00
CA LYS A 77 -9.68 13.55 -3.77
C LYS A 77 -8.65 12.50 -3.34
N LEU A 78 -8.61 11.33 -3.97
CA LEU A 78 -7.79 10.23 -3.48
C LEU A 78 -6.36 10.32 -4.03
N GLN A 79 -5.37 9.99 -3.20
CA GLN A 79 -4.02 9.61 -3.61
C GLN A 79 -3.51 8.43 -2.77
N ILE A 80 -2.58 7.67 -3.32
CA ILE A 80 -1.93 6.54 -2.66
C ILE A 80 -0.48 6.90 -2.35
N ILE A 81 -0.06 6.63 -1.11
CA ILE A 81 1.34 6.72 -0.69
C ILE A 81 1.73 5.34 -0.15
N THR A 82 2.75 4.70 -0.72
CA THR A 82 3.05 3.31 -0.38
C THR A 82 4.53 3.06 -0.35
N ASP A 83 4.98 2.24 0.59
CA ASP A 83 6.27 1.57 0.45
C ASP A 83 6.19 0.49 -0.65
N PHE A 84 7.34 -0.08 -1.02
CA PHE A 84 7.43 -1.16 -2.01
C PHE A 84 7.81 -2.50 -1.41
N ASP A 85 8.97 -2.59 -0.75
CA ASP A 85 9.54 -3.86 -0.34
C ASP A 85 8.74 -4.43 0.83
N MET A 86 8.24 -5.66 0.71
CA MET A 86 7.40 -6.33 1.72
C MET A 86 6.00 -5.69 1.94
N THR A 87 5.74 -4.53 1.33
CA THR A 87 4.44 -3.83 1.29
C THR A 87 3.69 -4.06 -0.02
N LEU A 88 4.30 -3.80 -1.18
CA LEU A 88 3.75 -4.19 -2.49
C LEU A 88 4.32 -5.53 -2.94
N SER A 89 5.58 -5.81 -2.59
CA SER A 89 6.16 -7.14 -2.76
C SER A 89 5.82 -8.07 -1.59
N ARG A 90 5.88 -9.38 -1.83
CA ARG A 90 5.64 -10.40 -0.81
C ARG A 90 6.81 -10.45 0.16
N PHE A 91 6.51 -10.77 1.40
CA PHE A 91 7.54 -11.08 2.40
C PHE A 91 8.08 -12.51 2.23
N SER A 92 7.20 -13.47 1.94
CA SER A 92 7.57 -14.87 1.74
C SER A 92 6.62 -15.59 0.79
N TYR A 93 7.10 -16.69 0.22
CA TYR A 93 6.34 -17.59 -0.63
C TYR A 93 6.80 -19.03 -0.42
N ASN A 94 5.86 -19.96 -0.21
CA ASN A 94 6.12 -21.38 0.06
C ASN A 94 7.18 -21.63 1.16
N GLY A 95 7.14 -20.82 2.23
CA GLY A 95 8.08 -20.93 3.36
C GLY A 95 9.46 -20.32 3.14
N LYS A 96 9.76 -19.78 1.95
CA LYS A 96 11.01 -19.06 1.64
C LYS A 96 10.76 -17.55 1.67
N ARG A 97 11.69 -16.78 2.23
CA ARG A 97 11.64 -15.31 2.19
C ARG A 97 11.84 -14.81 0.76
N CYS A 98 10.96 -13.92 0.29
CA CYS A 98 11.10 -13.27 -1.01
C CYS A 98 12.15 -12.14 -0.95
N PRO A 99 12.82 -11.83 -2.06
CA PRO A 99 13.86 -10.80 -2.07
C PRO A 99 13.26 -9.38 -2.02
N THR A 100 13.94 -8.48 -1.31
CA THR A 100 13.82 -7.03 -1.48
C THR A 100 14.51 -6.57 -2.78
N CYS A 101 14.36 -5.30 -3.17
CA CYS A 101 15.09 -4.73 -4.31
C CYS A 101 16.62 -4.91 -4.20
N HIS A 102 17.20 -4.69 -3.01
CA HIS A 102 18.61 -5.00 -2.75
C HIS A 102 18.91 -6.49 -2.90
N ASN A 103 18.08 -7.36 -2.33
CA ASN A 103 18.32 -8.81 -2.40
C ASN A 103 18.15 -9.39 -3.81
N ILE A 104 17.44 -8.72 -4.72
CA ILE A 104 17.44 -9.08 -6.15
C ILE A 104 18.86 -8.95 -6.72
N ILE A 105 19.56 -7.85 -6.42
CA ILE A 105 20.95 -7.65 -6.81
C ILE A 105 21.88 -8.60 -6.05
N ASP A 106 21.81 -8.62 -4.71
CA ASP A 106 22.70 -9.44 -3.87
C ASP A 106 22.69 -10.91 -4.29
N ASN A 107 21.50 -11.41 -4.70
CA ASN A 107 21.31 -12.79 -5.09
C ASN A 107 21.64 -13.09 -6.56
N SER A 108 21.84 -12.07 -7.39
CA SER A 108 22.08 -12.23 -8.82
C SER A 108 23.43 -12.86 -9.16
N LYS A 109 23.59 -13.35 -10.39
CA LYS A 109 24.85 -13.95 -10.87
C LYS A 109 25.97 -12.94 -11.07
N ILE A 110 25.67 -11.64 -11.14
CA ILE A 110 26.67 -10.59 -11.33
C ILE A 110 27.42 -10.23 -10.05
N ILE A 111 26.91 -10.65 -8.89
CA ILE A 111 27.57 -10.49 -7.59
C ILE A 111 28.43 -11.72 -7.29
N THR A 112 29.73 -11.49 -7.09
CA THR A 112 30.67 -12.55 -6.68
C THR A 112 30.29 -13.18 -5.34
N ASP A 113 30.63 -14.45 -5.14
CA ASP A 113 30.37 -15.15 -3.88
C ASP A 113 31.05 -14.48 -2.68
N GLU A 114 32.21 -13.86 -2.88
CA GLU A 114 32.89 -13.09 -1.84
C GLU A 114 32.08 -11.86 -1.44
N CYS A 115 31.64 -11.06 -2.42
CA CYS A 115 30.81 -9.89 -2.16
C CYS A 115 29.48 -10.27 -1.49
N ARG A 116 28.85 -11.36 -1.95
CA ARG A 116 27.61 -11.89 -1.36
C ARG A 116 27.77 -12.24 0.12
N LYS A 117 28.91 -12.84 0.50
CA LYS A 117 29.22 -13.11 1.91
C LYS A 117 29.37 -11.83 2.73
N LYS A 118 30.03 -10.80 2.19
CA LYS A 118 30.16 -9.48 2.83
C LYS A 118 28.80 -8.81 3.02
N LEU A 119 27.95 -8.82 1.99
CA LEU A 119 26.59 -8.28 2.04
C LEU A 119 25.72 -9.02 3.06
N LEU A 120 25.82 -10.36 3.13
CA LEU A 120 25.12 -11.16 4.12
C LEU A 120 25.56 -10.81 5.56
N GLN A 121 26.87 -10.67 5.80
CA GLN A 121 27.41 -10.28 7.11
C GLN A 121 26.93 -8.88 7.54
N LEU A 122 26.88 -7.92 6.60
CA LEU A 122 26.29 -6.60 6.86
C LEU A 122 24.82 -6.75 7.25
N LYS A 123 24.03 -7.50 6.46
CA LYS A 123 22.62 -7.74 6.75
C LYS A 123 22.41 -8.35 8.13
N GLU A 124 23.14 -9.41 8.49
CA GLU A 124 23.02 -10.06 9.80
C GLU A 124 23.30 -9.09 10.96
N THR A 125 24.29 -8.22 10.80
CA THR A 125 24.67 -7.22 11.80
C THR A 125 23.61 -6.12 11.93
N TYR A 126 23.27 -5.46 10.82
CA TYR A 126 22.44 -4.26 10.85
C TYR A 126 20.95 -4.54 10.93
N TYR A 127 20.47 -5.64 10.35
CA TYR A 127 19.06 -6.04 10.50
C TYR A 127 18.73 -6.33 11.96
N ALA A 128 19.66 -6.94 12.72
CA ALA A 128 19.47 -7.18 14.15
C ALA A 128 19.24 -5.87 14.93
N ILE A 129 19.96 -4.80 14.55
CA ILE A 129 19.82 -3.45 15.14
C ILE A 129 18.50 -2.80 14.70
N GLU A 130 18.17 -2.87 13.40
CA GLU A 130 16.92 -2.32 12.84
C GLU A 130 15.68 -2.82 13.61
N ILE A 131 15.64 -4.13 13.87
CA ILE A 131 14.51 -4.79 14.51
C ILE A 131 14.60 -4.86 16.04
N ASP A 132 15.62 -4.25 16.66
CA ASP A 132 15.83 -4.30 18.10
C ASP A 132 14.78 -3.44 18.83
N PRO A 133 13.87 -4.01 19.65
CA PRO A 133 12.88 -3.23 20.38
C PRO A 133 13.47 -2.38 21.52
N ALA A 134 14.72 -2.64 21.94
CA ALA A 134 15.37 -1.90 23.01
C ALA A 134 15.96 -0.56 22.54
N LEU A 135 16.20 -0.40 21.24
CA LEU A 135 16.77 0.81 20.66
C LEU A 135 15.66 1.72 20.11
N THR A 136 15.81 3.01 20.36
CA THR A 136 14.98 4.08 19.78
C THR A 136 15.29 4.26 18.29
N ILE A 137 14.40 4.96 17.57
CA ILE A 137 14.62 5.27 16.15
C ILE A 137 15.87 6.13 15.98
N GLU A 138 16.08 7.08 16.88
CA GLU A 138 17.22 8.00 16.92
C GLU A 138 18.54 7.24 17.10
N GLU A 139 18.57 6.24 17.98
CA GLU A 139 19.75 5.39 18.19
C GLU A 139 20.04 4.50 16.98
N LYS A 140 19.01 4.00 16.28
CA LYS A 140 19.16 3.16 15.09
C LYS A 140 19.56 3.94 13.84
N TYR A 141 19.21 5.21 13.77
CA TYR A 141 19.42 6.05 12.59
C TYR A 141 20.87 6.00 12.04
N PRO A 142 21.93 6.27 12.83
CA PRO A 142 23.30 6.23 12.31
C PRO A 142 23.72 4.85 11.79
N TYR A 143 23.21 3.76 12.40
CA TYR A 143 23.48 2.41 11.93
C TYR A 143 22.83 2.11 10.58
N MET A 144 21.63 2.64 10.32
CA MET A 144 20.98 2.49 9.02
C MET A 144 21.75 3.26 7.94
N VAL A 145 22.21 4.48 8.24
CA VAL A 145 23.07 5.23 7.33
C VAL A 145 24.35 4.46 7.02
N GLU A 146 25.00 3.91 8.04
CA GLU A 146 26.23 3.13 7.87
C GLU A 146 26.00 1.85 7.04
N TRP A 147 24.91 1.12 7.32
CA TRP A 147 24.58 -0.11 6.59
C TRP A 147 24.40 0.15 5.10
N TYR A 148 23.59 1.14 4.74
CA TYR A 148 23.30 1.46 3.35
C TYR A 148 24.54 1.93 2.62
N HIS A 149 25.36 2.81 3.23
CA HIS A 149 26.62 3.23 2.61
C HIS A 149 27.58 2.06 2.37
N LYS A 150 27.75 1.15 3.35
CA LYS A 150 28.60 -0.03 3.19
C LYS A 150 28.07 -0.98 2.11
N SER A 151 26.76 -1.21 2.10
CA SER A 151 26.11 -2.07 1.10
C SER A 151 26.27 -1.48 -0.30
N HIS A 152 25.94 -0.21 -0.48
CA HIS A 152 26.05 0.49 -1.77
C HIS A 152 27.51 0.58 -2.26
N ALA A 153 28.48 0.79 -1.38
CA ALA A 153 29.90 0.77 -1.75
C ALA A 153 30.32 -0.59 -2.32
N LEU A 154 29.91 -1.70 -1.68
CA LEU A 154 30.18 -3.05 -2.20
C LEU A 154 29.52 -3.27 -3.57
N LEU A 155 28.30 -2.76 -3.80
CA LEU A 155 27.66 -2.86 -5.11
C LEU A 155 28.41 -2.07 -6.19
N ILE A 156 28.92 -0.87 -5.86
CA ILE A 156 29.75 -0.07 -6.78
C ILE A 156 31.03 -0.82 -7.14
N GLU A 157 31.69 -1.45 -6.17
CA GLU A 157 32.91 -2.25 -6.39
C GLU A 157 32.70 -3.45 -7.34
N GLN A 158 31.47 -3.97 -7.43
CA GLN A 158 31.14 -5.05 -8.38
C GLN A 158 30.95 -4.55 -9.83
N GLY A 159 30.92 -3.23 -10.07
CA GLY A 159 30.82 -2.67 -11.42
C GLY A 159 29.54 -3.06 -12.16
N LEU A 160 28.38 -2.96 -11.49
CA LEU A 160 27.11 -3.40 -12.05
C LEU A 160 26.77 -2.65 -13.35
N GLN A 161 26.41 -3.39 -14.40
CA GLN A 161 26.00 -2.82 -15.68
C GLN A 161 24.48 -2.67 -15.74
N LYS A 162 24.01 -1.47 -16.11
CA LYS A 162 22.57 -1.15 -16.14
C LYS A 162 21.76 -2.07 -17.07
N ASP A 163 22.32 -2.47 -18.20
CA ASP A 163 21.66 -3.31 -19.20
C ASP A 163 21.34 -4.74 -18.70
N LYS A 164 21.97 -5.17 -17.59
CA LYS A 164 21.71 -6.48 -16.96
C LYS A 164 20.49 -6.50 -16.06
N PHE A 165 19.94 -5.35 -15.67
CA PHE A 165 18.88 -5.31 -14.64
C PHE A 165 17.60 -6.01 -15.08
N ALA A 166 17.22 -5.87 -16.35
CA ALA A 166 16.07 -6.58 -16.90
C ALA A 166 16.23 -8.11 -16.83
N GLU A 167 17.44 -8.63 -17.08
CA GLU A 167 17.74 -10.05 -16.92
C GLU A 167 17.73 -10.46 -15.45
N ILE A 168 18.39 -9.70 -14.58
CA ILE A 168 18.49 -9.98 -13.14
C ILE A 168 17.11 -10.04 -12.48
N VAL A 169 16.23 -9.08 -12.78
CA VAL A 169 14.88 -9.05 -12.23
C VAL A 169 14.08 -10.26 -12.71
N ARG A 170 14.15 -10.58 -13.99
CA ARG A 170 13.45 -11.72 -14.60
C ARG A 170 13.90 -13.08 -14.05
N GLU A 171 15.19 -13.21 -13.71
CA GLU A 171 15.74 -14.42 -13.10
C GLU A 171 15.54 -14.50 -11.57
N SER A 172 15.05 -13.43 -10.94
CA SER A 172 14.90 -13.36 -9.49
C SER A 172 13.61 -14.03 -8.99
N ASP A 173 13.57 -14.30 -7.69
CA ASP A 173 12.38 -14.85 -7.00
C ASP A 173 11.42 -13.74 -6.50
N VAL A 174 11.49 -12.52 -7.07
CA VAL A 174 10.62 -11.41 -6.65
C VAL A 174 9.16 -11.73 -6.95
N MET A 175 8.28 -11.39 -6.02
CA MET A 175 6.84 -11.57 -6.19
C MET A 175 6.09 -10.37 -5.64
N LEU A 176 5.14 -9.85 -6.42
CA LEU A 176 4.17 -8.88 -5.93
C LEU A 176 3.07 -9.58 -5.11
N LYS A 177 2.47 -8.86 -4.16
CA LYS A 177 1.35 -9.38 -3.37
C LYS A 177 0.17 -9.73 -4.27
N GLU A 178 -0.61 -10.72 -3.86
CA GLU A 178 -1.79 -11.15 -4.61
C GLU A 178 -2.77 -9.99 -4.82
N GLY A 179 -3.26 -9.85 -6.06
CA GLY A 179 -4.19 -8.79 -6.45
C GLY A 179 -3.52 -7.48 -6.87
N TYR A 180 -2.20 -7.46 -7.08
CA TYR A 180 -1.47 -6.26 -7.49
C TYR A 180 -1.97 -5.73 -8.85
N GLU A 181 -2.33 -6.60 -9.80
CA GLU A 181 -2.84 -6.19 -11.11
C GLU A 181 -4.07 -5.31 -10.94
N ASN A 182 -5.08 -5.81 -10.23
CA ASN A 182 -6.32 -5.06 -9.98
C ASN A 182 -6.07 -3.80 -9.16
N PHE A 183 -5.12 -3.82 -8.21
CA PHE A 183 -4.75 -2.63 -7.45
C PHE A 183 -4.22 -1.52 -8.37
N PHE A 184 -3.21 -1.81 -9.19
CA PHE A 184 -2.61 -0.82 -10.08
C PHE A 184 -3.57 -0.41 -11.21
N ASP A 185 -4.29 -1.36 -11.80
CA ASP A 185 -5.17 -1.11 -12.93
C ASP A 185 -6.37 -0.25 -12.53
N LYS A 186 -6.99 -0.49 -11.37
CA LYS A 186 -8.09 0.34 -10.87
C LYS A 186 -7.64 1.76 -10.52
N LEU A 187 -6.43 1.90 -9.96
CA LEU A 187 -5.87 3.22 -9.68
C LEU A 187 -5.58 3.98 -10.97
N SER A 188 -5.03 3.30 -11.98
CA SER A 188 -4.77 3.86 -13.31
C SER A 188 -6.06 4.25 -14.05
N GLU A 189 -7.08 3.38 -14.05
CA GLU A 189 -8.40 3.63 -14.67
C GLU A 189 -9.05 4.92 -14.17
N HIS A 190 -8.88 5.22 -12.88
CA HIS A 190 -9.41 6.42 -12.24
C HIS A 190 -8.39 7.56 -12.13
N ASN A 191 -7.21 7.41 -12.73
CA ASN A 191 -6.09 8.37 -12.67
C ASN A 191 -5.75 8.81 -11.23
N ILE A 192 -5.78 7.86 -10.29
CA ILE A 192 -5.41 8.09 -8.89
C ILE A 192 -3.88 8.18 -8.81
N PRO A 193 -3.30 9.28 -8.30
CA PRO A 193 -1.87 9.38 -8.12
C PRO A 193 -1.35 8.31 -7.16
N VAL A 194 -0.30 7.60 -7.55
CA VAL A 194 0.39 6.60 -6.72
C VAL A 194 1.82 7.04 -6.51
N PHE A 195 2.17 7.35 -5.27
CA PHE A 195 3.52 7.70 -4.86
C PHE A 195 4.16 6.50 -4.15
N ILE A 196 5.01 5.76 -4.88
CA ILE A 196 5.80 4.67 -4.31
C ILE A 196 7.07 5.29 -3.71
N PHE A 197 7.20 5.21 -2.40
CA PHE A 197 8.31 5.79 -1.66
C PHE A 197 9.09 4.71 -0.92
N SER A 198 10.18 4.27 -1.55
CA SER A 198 10.94 3.10 -1.13
C SER A 198 12.32 3.49 -0.60
N ALA A 199 12.79 2.77 0.42
CA ALA A 199 14.19 2.77 0.83
C ALA A 199 15.04 1.77 0.01
N GLY A 200 14.44 1.04 -0.92
CA GLY A 200 15.11 0.05 -1.77
C GLY A 200 15.99 0.69 -2.86
N ILE A 201 16.12 0.00 -3.99
CA ILE A 201 16.85 0.46 -5.18
C ILE A 201 15.83 0.83 -6.26
N GLY A 202 15.83 2.10 -6.69
CA GLY A 202 14.83 2.66 -7.61
C GLY A 202 14.81 1.97 -8.97
N ASP A 203 15.96 1.78 -9.61
CA ASP A 203 16.05 1.17 -10.93
C ASP A 203 15.54 -0.27 -10.95
N ILE A 204 15.74 -1.02 -9.85
CA ILE A 204 15.26 -2.41 -9.72
C ILE A 204 13.77 -2.44 -9.43
N LEU A 205 13.27 -1.54 -8.58
CA LEU A 205 11.84 -1.38 -8.35
C LEU A 205 11.11 -1.09 -9.65
N GLU A 206 11.56 -0.08 -10.42
CA GLU A 206 10.96 0.31 -11.70
C GLU A 206 10.95 -0.86 -12.67
N GLU A 207 12.04 -1.61 -12.79
CA GLU A 207 12.11 -2.79 -13.65
C GLU A 207 11.14 -3.89 -13.20
N VAL A 208 10.96 -4.13 -11.90
CA VAL A 208 9.98 -5.10 -11.37
C VAL A 208 8.56 -4.73 -11.79
N ILE A 209 8.14 -3.49 -11.54
CA ILE A 209 6.76 -3.06 -11.88
C ILE A 209 6.55 -2.89 -13.39
N HIS A 210 7.61 -2.60 -14.14
CA HIS A 210 7.59 -2.56 -15.60
C HIS A 210 7.39 -3.97 -16.20
N GLN A 211 8.17 -4.97 -15.77
CA GLN A 211 8.00 -6.36 -16.22
C GLN A 211 6.65 -6.95 -15.81
N ALA A 212 6.12 -6.53 -14.66
CA ALA A 212 4.79 -6.91 -14.22
C ALA A 212 3.64 -6.20 -14.98
N GLY A 213 3.96 -5.25 -15.87
CA GLY A 213 2.97 -4.55 -16.69
C GLY A 213 2.12 -3.52 -15.95
N VAL A 214 2.56 -3.09 -14.76
CA VAL A 214 1.78 -2.21 -13.87
C VAL A 214 2.43 -0.85 -13.61
N TYR A 215 3.52 -0.53 -14.34
CA TYR A 215 4.15 0.77 -14.27
C TYR A 215 3.40 1.83 -15.11
N HIS A 216 2.20 2.16 -14.65
CA HIS A 216 1.30 3.10 -15.30
C HIS A 216 1.74 4.56 -15.12
N SER A 217 1.25 5.46 -15.96
CA SER A 217 1.63 6.89 -15.93
C SER A 217 1.25 7.65 -14.65
N ASN A 218 0.31 7.13 -13.86
CA ASN A 218 -0.10 7.68 -12.57
C ASN A 218 0.84 7.26 -11.42
N VAL A 219 1.84 6.42 -11.68
CA VAL A 219 2.80 5.92 -10.68
C VAL A 219 4.07 6.78 -10.71
N LYS A 220 4.38 7.38 -9.56
CA LYS A 220 5.63 8.09 -9.30
C LYS A 220 6.47 7.28 -8.32
N VAL A 221 7.72 7.00 -8.68
CA VAL A 221 8.69 6.31 -7.82
C VAL A 221 9.67 7.34 -7.24
N VAL A 222 9.89 7.26 -5.93
CA VAL A 222 10.97 7.93 -5.19
C VAL A 222 11.69 6.86 -4.39
N SER A 223 12.99 6.70 -4.67
CA SER A 223 13.82 5.65 -4.10
C SER A 223 15.31 6.00 -4.29
N ASN A 224 16.22 5.14 -3.83
CA ASN A 224 17.65 5.28 -4.10
C ASN A 224 17.95 4.86 -5.55
N PHE A 225 17.96 5.84 -6.46
CA PHE A 225 18.30 5.60 -7.86
C PHE A 225 19.81 5.54 -8.05
N MET A 226 20.26 4.58 -8.85
CA MET A 226 21.66 4.41 -9.20
C MET A 226 22.13 5.53 -10.14
N ASP A 227 23.40 5.89 -9.99
CA ASP A 227 24.12 6.76 -10.90
C ASP A 227 25.16 5.96 -11.68
N PHE A 228 25.18 6.18 -13.00
CA PHE A 228 25.99 5.40 -13.94
C PHE A 228 27.02 6.29 -14.62
N ASP A 229 28.15 5.72 -15.01
CA ASP A 229 29.13 6.38 -15.86
C ASP A 229 28.71 6.35 -17.35
N GLU A 230 29.58 6.87 -18.22
CA GLU A 230 29.36 6.90 -19.67
C GLU A 230 29.26 5.52 -20.32
N ASN A 231 29.76 4.47 -19.66
CA ASN A 231 29.71 3.09 -20.11
C ASN A 231 28.53 2.32 -19.50
N GLY A 232 27.68 2.97 -18.71
CA GLY A 232 26.54 2.32 -18.05
C GLY A 232 26.93 1.49 -16.82
N ILE A 233 28.12 1.73 -16.24
CA ILE A 233 28.61 1.06 -15.04
C ILE A 233 28.22 1.87 -13.80
N LEU A 234 27.72 1.19 -12.77
CA LEU A 234 27.36 1.80 -11.49
C LEU A 234 28.57 2.50 -10.87
N LYS A 235 28.43 3.80 -10.59
CA LYS A 235 29.46 4.61 -9.92
C LYS A 235 29.00 5.24 -8.61
N GLY A 236 27.69 5.21 -8.32
CA GLY A 236 27.12 5.87 -7.15
C GLY A 236 25.60 5.77 -7.08
N PHE A 237 25.01 6.53 -6.17
CA PHE A 237 23.57 6.72 -6.04
C PHE A 237 23.24 8.21 -6.09
N LYS A 238 22.09 8.55 -6.66
CA LYS A 238 21.66 9.94 -6.90
C LYS A 238 20.99 10.51 -5.67
N GLY A 239 21.21 11.80 -5.45
CA GLY A 239 20.53 12.56 -4.41
C GLY A 239 20.95 12.13 -3.01
N GLU A 240 20.04 12.28 -2.05
CA GLU A 240 20.27 11.87 -0.67
C GLU A 240 19.73 10.47 -0.40
N LEU A 241 20.45 9.72 0.41
CA LEU A 241 20.08 8.38 0.83
C LEU A 241 18.69 8.37 1.48
N ILE A 242 17.83 7.46 1.04
CA ILE A 242 16.59 7.09 1.69
C ILE A 242 16.82 5.75 2.39
N HIS A 243 16.60 5.71 3.70
CA HIS A 243 16.60 4.50 4.51
C HIS A 243 15.28 4.42 5.32
N VAL A 244 15.09 3.32 6.05
CA VAL A 244 13.83 3.01 6.74
C VAL A 244 13.34 4.10 7.72
N TYR A 245 14.23 4.96 8.26
CA TYR A 245 13.89 5.94 9.30
C TYR A 245 13.95 7.42 8.87
N ASN A 246 14.28 7.73 7.61
CA ASN A 246 14.35 9.12 7.14
C ASN A 246 13.34 9.45 6.04
N LYS A 247 12.30 8.63 5.87
CA LYS A 247 11.23 8.90 4.90
C LYS A 247 10.53 10.24 5.15
N HIS A 248 10.45 10.70 6.39
CA HIS A 248 10.02 12.06 6.72
C HIS A 248 10.73 13.14 5.86
N ASP A 249 12.07 13.09 5.81
CA ASP A 249 12.89 14.08 5.09
C ASP A 249 12.62 14.05 3.58
N GLY A 250 12.53 12.84 3.01
CA GLY A 250 12.22 12.68 1.59
C GLY A 250 10.79 13.09 1.25
N ALA A 251 9.82 12.87 2.14
CA ALA A 251 8.44 13.35 1.95
C ALA A 251 8.40 14.88 1.85
N LEU A 252 9.13 15.58 2.74
CA LEU A 252 9.23 17.05 2.74
C LEU A 252 9.99 17.61 1.52
N LYS A 253 10.89 16.84 0.91
CA LYS A 253 11.61 17.26 -0.30
C LYS A 253 10.76 17.15 -1.57
N ASN A 254 9.74 16.31 -1.56
CA ASN A 254 8.81 16.14 -2.68
C ASN A 254 7.63 17.13 -2.62
N THR A 255 7.81 18.29 -2.00
CA THR A 255 6.74 19.29 -1.87
C THR A 255 6.18 19.78 -3.20
N GLU A 256 6.97 19.81 -4.29
CA GLU A 256 6.43 20.18 -5.60
C GLU A 256 5.40 19.18 -6.11
N TYR A 257 5.69 17.87 -5.98
CA TYR A 257 4.73 16.81 -6.30
C TYR A 257 3.46 16.94 -5.44
N PHE A 258 3.59 17.08 -4.12
CA PHE A 258 2.43 17.21 -3.25
C PHE A 258 1.65 18.52 -3.42
N LYS A 259 2.31 19.61 -3.85
CA LYS A 259 1.63 20.87 -4.19
C LYS A 259 0.75 20.73 -5.43
N GLN A 260 1.18 19.93 -6.42
CA GLN A 260 0.36 19.62 -7.60
C GLN A 260 -0.87 18.78 -7.22
N LEU A 261 -0.78 17.99 -6.16
CA LEU A 261 -1.85 17.13 -5.63
C LEU A 261 -2.59 17.71 -4.42
N LYS A 262 -2.59 19.05 -4.25
CA LYS A 262 -3.22 19.72 -3.10
C LYS A 262 -4.71 19.38 -2.91
N ASP A 263 -5.39 19.04 -4.01
CA ASP A 263 -6.83 18.71 -4.02
C ASP A 263 -7.06 17.23 -3.68
N ASN A 264 -6.02 16.40 -3.75
CA ASN A 264 -6.05 14.99 -3.36
C ASN A 264 -5.90 14.84 -1.84
N SER A 265 -6.82 15.41 -1.07
CA SER A 265 -6.74 15.49 0.40
C SER A 265 -7.08 14.18 1.14
N ASN A 266 -7.43 13.12 0.41
CA ASN A 266 -7.74 11.79 0.96
C ASN A 266 -6.61 10.83 0.62
N ILE A 267 -6.03 10.17 1.63
CA ILE A 267 -4.82 9.36 1.49
C ILE A 267 -5.08 7.94 1.97
N ILE A 268 -4.65 6.97 1.18
CA ILE A 268 -4.37 5.61 1.67
C ILE A 268 -2.86 5.45 1.74
N LEU A 269 -2.35 5.19 2.95
CA LEU A 269 -0.95 4.96 3.22
C LEU A 269 -0.73 3.46 3.50
N LEU A 270 0.18 2.83 2.76
CA LEU A 270 0.55 1.42 2.93
C LEU A 270 2.03 1.32 3.33
N GLY A 271 2.35 0.51 4.32
CA GLY A 271 3.74 0.26 4.75
C GLY A 271 3.86 -1.00 5.60
N ASP A 272 5.07 -1.44 5.87
CA ASP A 272 5.37 -2.60 6.71
C ASP A 272 6.32 -2.27 7.88
N SER A 273 6.86 -1.05 7.91
CA SER A 273 7.71 -0.54 8.98
C SER A 273 7.06 0.62 9.74
N GLN A 274 7.59 0.94 10.93
CA GLN A 274 7.17 2.15 11.66
C GLN A 274 7.60 3.44 10.94
N GLY A 275 8.72 3.42 10.20
CA GLY A 275 9.19 4.59 9.46
C GLY A 275 8.26 5.01 8.34
N ASP A 276 7.49 4.07 7.79
CA ASP A 276 6.51 4.33 6.72
C ASP A 276 5.37 5.26 7.17
N LEU A 277 5.11 5.36 8.48
CA LEU A 277 4.08 6.24 9.01
C LEU A 277 4.30 7.72 8.69
N SER A 278 5.54 8.10 8.35
CA SER A 278 6.00 9.45 8.00
C SER A 278 5.95 9.78 6.50
N MET A 279 5.61 8.80 5.63
CA MET A 279 5.65 9.02 4.17
C MET A 279 4.65 10.07 3.67
N ALA A 280 3.62 10.38 4.45
CA ALA A 280 2.62 11.40 4.12
C ALA A 280 2.92 12.79 4.69
N ASP A 281 4.07 13.00 5.35
CA ASP A 281 4.36 14.27 6.05
C ASP A 281 4.55 15.46 5.09
N GLY A 282 4.84 15.18 3.81
CA GLY A 282 4.89 16.19 2.75
C GLY A 282 3.53 16.62 2.19
N VAL A 283 2.43 15.96 2.59
CA VAL A 283 1.08 16.26 2.09
C VAL A 283 0.54 17.53 2.74
N ALA A 284 0.24 18.54 1.93
CA ALA A 284 -0.14 19.87 2.42
C ALA A 284 -1.50 19.92 3.15
N ASN A 285 -2.49 19.14 2.70
CA ASN A 285 -3.83 19.11 3.28
C ASN A 285 -4.34 17.67 3.37
N VAL A 286 -4.68 17.23 4.58
CA VAL A 286 -5.18 15.88 4.85
C VAL A 286 -6.58 15.98 5.47
N GLU A 287 -7.61 15.64 4.69
CA GLU A 287 -8.98 15.51 5.19
C GLU A 287 -9.19 14.13 5.83
N ASN A 288 -8.77 13.06 5.14
CA ASN A 288 -8.87 11.69 5.62
C ASN A 288 -7.60 10.92 5.28
N ILE A 289 -7.04 10.17 6.24
CA ILE A 289 -5.91 9.28 5.99
C ILE A 289 -6.18 7.91 6.62
N LEU A 290 -6.14 6.87 5.79
CA LEU A 290 -6.18 5.48 6.22
C LEU A 290 -4.77 4.91 6.13
N LYS A 291 -4.19 4.51 7.27
CA LYS A 291 -2.88 3.85 7.33
C LYS A 291 -3.09 2.33 7.47
N ILE A 292 -2.51 1.55 6.58
CA ILE A 292 -2.57 0.08 6.55
C ILE A 292 -1.14 -0.46 6.71
N GLY A 293 -0.91 -1.18 7.81
CA GLY A 293 0.40 -1.76 8.14
C GLY A 293 0.45 -3.26 7.87
N TYR A 294 1.46 -3.73 7.15
CA TYR A 294 1.76 -5.15 6.99
C TYR A 294 2.75 -5.61 8.05
N LEU A 295 2.27 -6.31 9.09
CA LEU A 295 3.16 -6.93 10.07
C LEU A 295 3.61 -8.30 9.56
N ASN A 296 4.77 -8.32 8.90
CA ASN A 296 5.27 -9.50 8.21
C ASN A 296 6.15 -10.43 9.08
N ASP A 297 6.80 -9.88 10.11
CA ASP A 297 7.74 -10.58 10.98
C ASP A 297 7.46 -10.23 12.45
N LYS A 298 7.96 -11.04 13.39
CA LYS A 298 7.86 -10.82 14.86
C LYS A 298 6.44 -10.57 15.38
N VAL A 299 5.44 -11.24 14.80
CA VAL A 299 4.04 -11.12 15.24
C VAL A 299 3.85 -11.47 16.72
N SER A 300 4.67 -12.38 17.26
CA SER A 300 4.60 -12.83 18.66
C SER A 300 5.14 -11.84 19.69
N SER A 301 5.77 -10.73 19.28
CA SER A 301 6.28 -9.70 20.19
C SER A 301 5.36 -8.48 20.32
N LEU A 302 4.13 -8.56 19.79
CA LEU A 302 3.07 -7.57 20.03
C LEU A 302 2.36 -7.78 21.37
#